data_AF-X1KAC3-F1
#
_entry.id   AF-X1KAC3-F1
#
_cell.length_a   1.000
_cell.length_b   1.000
_cell.length_c   1.000
_cell.angle_alpha   90.00
_cell.angle_beta   90.00
_cell.angle_gamma   90.00
#
_symmetry.space_group_name_H-M   'P 1'
#
loop_
_entity.id
_entity.type
_entity.pdbx_description
1 polymer ?
#
loop_
_entity_poly.entity_id
_entity_poly.type
_entity_poly.pdbx_seq_one_letter_code
_entity_poly.pdbx_strand_id
1 'polypeptide(L)'
;TELLKLSSKIKRLKNPIVRRTIGKSATIKDVSKLIDVDLSKILQVIEESMCKTSEEIEELKAQRREQLKELVIDMHKGAELEGLKQRFKEILVDVSSSEIGEMEQSLIDEGILKADQITELCDIHVELFKDMLDENERPETVPGHPIHTYMEENKIAMDLIQKIRSAADENKLELLKELAKLELHYTRIENQLFPILENLDISGPPQVLWAVHDEIRAGFKENK
;
A
#
# COMPACT_ATOMS: atom_id res chain seq x y z
N THR A 1 -19.04 -4.87 20.90
CA THR A 1 -19.39 -5.36 22.27
C THR A 1 -20.44 -4.48 22.95
N GLU A 2 -21.01 -3.50 22.22
CA GLU A 2 -22.05 -2.57 22.68
C GLU A 2 -23.44 -2.98 22.15
N LEU A 3 -23.53 -3.33 20.86
CA LEU A 3 -24.77 -3.76 20.22
C LEU A 3 -25.44 -4.98 20.89
N LEU A 4 -24.66 -5.90 21.49
CA LEU A 4 -25.22 -7.06 22.21
C LEU A 4 -26.02 -6.68 23.46
N LYS A 5 -25.84 -5.46 23.98
CA LYS A 5 -26.59 -4.93 25.13
C LYS A 5 -28.01 -4.49 24.73
N LEU A 6 -28.26 -4.19 23.45
CA LEU A 6 -29.56 -3.73 22.94
C LEU A 6 -30.61 -4.84 22.86
N SER A 7 -30.22 -6.08 22.54
CA SER A 7 -31.16 -7.19 22.39
C SER A 7 -30.48 -8.55 22.48
N SER A 8 -31.09 -9.46 23.23
CA SER A 8 -30.65 -10.86 23.32
C SER A 8 -30.68 -11.59 21.97
N LYS A 9 -31.52 -11.12 21.02
CA LYS A 9 -31.66 -11.67 19.67
C LYS A 9 -30.42 -11.40 18.80
N ILE A 10 -29.61 -10.38 19.12
CA ILE A 10 -28.36 -10.06 18.40
C ILE A 10 -27.33 -11.20 18.52
N LYS A 11 -27.39 -12.01 19.58
CA LYS A 11 -26.55 -13.21 19.72
C LYS A 11 -26.75 -14.21 18.57
N ARG A 12 -27.93 -14.25 17.94
CA ARG A 12 -28.21 -15.13 16.79
C ARG A 12 -27.40 -14.77 15.55
N LEU A 13 -27.04 -13.48 15.41
CA LEU A 13 -26.23 -12.99 14.29
C LEU A 13 -24.74 -13.34 14.42
N LYS A 14 -24.29 -13.79 15.61
CA LYS A 14 -22.95 -14.37 15.77
C LYS A 14 -22.80 -15.76 15.15
N ASN A 15 -23.91 -16.43 14.80
CA ASN A 15 -23.85 -17.75 14.19
C ASN A 15 -23.27 -17.65 12.76
N PRO A 16 -22.20 -18.40 12.42
CA PRO A 16 -21.53 -18.31 11.14
C PRO A 16 -22.42 -18.66 9.94
N ILE A 17 -23.42 -19.53 10.11
CA ILE A 17 -24.39 -19.89 9.06
C ILE A 17 -25.28 -18.69 8.72
N VAL A 18 -25.80 -18.03 9.77
CA VAL A 18 -26.66 -16.84 9.66
C VAL A 18 -25.89 -15.66 9.06
N ARG A 19 -24.62 -15.49 9.42
CA ARG A 19 -23.75 -14.42 8.89
C ARG A 19 -23.47 -14.59 7.39
N ARG A 20 -23.35 -15.83 6.91
CA ARG A 20 -23.13 -16.11 5.48
C ARG A 20 -24.38 -15.96 4.61
N THR A 21 -25.57 -16.20 5.17
CA THR A 21 -26.85 -16.11 4.43
C THR A 21 -27.46 -14.72 4.51
N ILE A 22 -27.64 -14.21 5.73
CA ILE A 22 -28.34 -12.94 5.98
C ILE A 22 -27.35 -11.77 5.89
N GLY A 23 -26.10 -11.96 6.33
CA GLY A 23 -25.10 -10.87 6.37
C GLY A 23 -24.66 -10.34 5.00
N LYS A 24 -24.91 -11.08 3.91
CA LYS A 24 -24.59 -10.62 2.55
C LYS A 24 -25.73 -9.84 1.86
N SER A 25 -26.95 -9.91 2.39
CA SER A 25 -28.16 -9.40 1.70
C SER A 25 -29.06 -8.52 2.56
N ALA A 26 -28.92 -8.56 3.88
CA ALA A 26 -29.78 -7.80 4.79
C ALA A 26 -29.31 -6.35 4.94
N THR A 27 -30.26 -5.42 4.85
CA THR A 27 -30.03 -4.01 5.18
C THR A 27 -30.14 -3.76 6.69
N ILE A 28 -29.62 -2.64 7.16
CA ILE A 28 -29.74 -2.22 8.59
C ILE A 28 -31.22 -2.15 9.01
N LYS A 29 -32.12 -1.81 8.07
CA LYS A 29 -33.57 -1.79 8.29
C LYS A 29 -34.16 -3.18 8.49
N ASP A 30 -33.65 -4.17 7.78
CA ASP A 30 -34.06 -5.57 7.93
C ASP A 30 -33.56 -6.15 9.25
N VAL A 31 -32.35 -5.77 9.65
CA VAL A 31 -31.78 -6.13 10.96
C VAL A 31 -32.57 -5.48 12.10
N SER A 32 -32.97 -4.21 11.98
CA SER A 32 -33.84 -3.53 12.95
C SER A 32 -35.15 -4.29 13.20
N LYS A 33 -35.82 -4.71 12.13
CA LYS A 33 -37.06 -5.51 12.22
C LYS A 33 -36.84 -6.89 12.84
N LEU A 34 -35.76 -7.56 12.46
CA LEU A 34 -35.44 -8.92 12.94
C LEU A 34 -35.13 -8.94 14.44
N ILE A 35 -34.56 -7.84 14.92
CA ILE A 35 -34.03 -7.72 16.26
C ILE A 35 -34.98 -6.97 17.21
N ASP A 36 -36.07 -6.41 16.66
CA ASP A 36 -37.15 -5.69 17.33
C ASP A 36 -36.66 -4.47 18.10
N VAL A 37 -35.77 -3.71 17.46
CA VAL A 37 -35.16 -2.49 18.01
C VAL A 37 -35.33 -1.38 16.99
N ASP A 38 -35.74 -0.21 17.46
CA ASP A 38 -35.92 0.98 16.63
C ASP A 38 -34.61 1.34 15.90
N LEU A 39 -34.74 1.67 14.61
CA LEU A 39 -33.61 2.00 13.74
C LEU A 39 -32.79 3.16 14.32
N SER A 40 -33.44 4.14 14.95
CA SER A 40 -32.78 5.32 15.53
C SER A 40 -31.88 4.93 16.70
N LYS A 41 -32.29 3.95 17.53
CA LYS A 41 -31.45 3.44 18.64
C LYS A 41 -30.25 2.64 18.14
N ILE A 42 -30.41 1.89 17.05
CA ILE A 42 -29.31 1.15 16.44
C ILE A 42 -28.30 2.15 15.86
N LEU A 43 -28.78 3.16 15.13
CA LEU A 43 -27.94 4.21 14.59
C LEU A 43 -27.23 4.99 15.69
N GLN A 44 -27.92 5.35 16.77
CA GLN A 44 -27.32 6.04 17.91
C GLN A 44 -26.23 5.21 18.59
N VAL A 45 -26.44 3.91 18.82
CA VAL A 45 -25.40 3.05 19.42
C VAL A 45 -24.26 2.81 18.44
N ILE A 46 -24.53 2.74 17.14
CA ILE A 46 -23.47 2.70 16.12
C ILE A 46 -22.67 4.00 16.17
N GLU A 47 -23.34 5.15 16.18
CA GLU A 47 -22.75 6.48 16.25
C GLU A 47 -21.92 6.66 17.52
N GLU A 48 -22.43 6.27 18.68
CA GLU A 48 -21.70 6.25 19.96
C GLU A 48 -20.51 5.26 19.94
N SER A 49 -20.64 4.13 19.25
CA SER A 49 -19.54 3.14 19.13
C SER A 49 -18.50 3.47 18.05
N MET A 50 -18.86 4.31 17.08
CA MET A 50 -18.02 4.76 15.96
C MET A 50 -17.44 6.15 16.22
N CYS A 51 -18.02 6.94 17.13
CA CYS A 51 -17.42 8.11 17.76
C CYS A 51 -16.28 7.67 18.68
N LYS A 52 -15.24 7.09 18.10
CA LYS A 52 -13.90 7.20 18.68
C LYS A 52 -13.57 8.69 18.71
N THR A 53 -13.18 9.21 19.85
CA THR A 53 -12.72 10.59 19.96
C THR A 53 -11.57 10.82 18.97
N SER A 54 -11.42 12.05 18.48
CA SER A 54 -10.30 12.42 17.60
C SER A 54 -8.94 12.01 18.19
N GLU A 55 -8.83 12.00 19.52
CA GLU A 55 -7.66 11.54 20.27
C GLU A 55 -7.42 10.02 20.16
N GLU A 56 -8.46 9.20 20.26
CA GLU A 56 -8.34 7.73 20.13
C GLU A 56 -7.98 7.31 18.69
N ILE A 57 -8.44 8.06 17.68
CA ILE A 57 -8.07 7.80 16.28
C ILE A 57 -6.58 8.11 16.07
N GLU A 58 -6.09 9.23 16.59
CA GLU A 58 -4.68 9.59 16.48
C GLU A 58 -3.78 8.66 17.29
N GLU A 59 -4.24 8.18 18.46
CA GLU A 59 -3.52 7.17 19.24
C GLU A 59 -3.42 5.83 18.49
N LEU A 60 -4.49 5.36 17.85
CA LEU A 60 -4.47 4.14 17.04
C LEU A 60 -3.55 4.28 15.82
N LYS A 61 -3.55 5.44 15.15
CA LYS A 61 -2.61 5.71 14.06
C LYS A 61 -1.16 5.74 14.55
N ALA A 62 -0.91 6.32 15.72
CA ALA A 62 0.42 6.34 16.33
C ALA A 62 0.91 4.93 16.68
N GLN A 63 0.06 4.10 17.30
CA GLN A 63 0.37 2.70 17.58
C GLN A 63 0.65 1.91 16.30
N ARG A 64 -0.13 2.16 15.25
CA ARG A 64 0.07 1.53 13.94
C ARG A 64 1.42 1.92 13.32
N ARG A 65 1.77 3.20 13.37
CA ARG A 65 3.07 3.70 12.89
C ARG A 65 4.24 3.07 13.64
N GLU A 66 4.12 2.92 14.96
CA GLU A 66 5.17 2.30 15.77
C GLU A 66 5.36 0.81 15.42
N GLN A 67 4.26 0.07 15.27
CA GLN A 67 4.32 -1.34 14.85
C GLN A 67 4.94 -1.53 13.46
N LEU A 68 4.60 -0.63 12.54
CA LEU A 68 5.16 -0.57 11.19
C LEU A 68 6.68 -0.35 11.24
N LYS A 69 7.11 0.62 12.03
CA LYS A 69 8.52 0.94 12.27
C LYS A 69 9.29 -0.24 12.89
N GLU A 70 8.75 -0.90 13.91
CA GLU A 70 9.35 -2.10 14.47
C GLU A 70 9.54 -3.20 13.41
N LEU A 71 8.55 -3.38 12.54
CA LEU A 71 8.62 -4.37 11.47
C LEU A 71 9.73 -4.05 10.46
N VAL A 72 9.86 -2.79 10.05
CA VAL A 72 10.94 -2.33 9.18
C VAL A 72 12.32 -2.56 9.84
N ILE A 73 12.44 -2.27 11.14
CA ILE A 73 13.68 -2.49 11.90
C ILE A 73 13.99 -3.98 12.03
N ASP A 74 13.00 -4.83 12.29
CA ASP A 74 13.18 -6.29 12.39
C ASP A 74 13.62 -6.88 11.05
N MET A 75 13.12 -6.32 9.94
CA MET A 75 13.58 -6.66 8.60
C MET A 75 15.05 -6.21 8.36
N HIS A 76 15.39 -5.01 8.86
CA HIS A 76 16.75 -4.54 9.24
C HIS A 76 17.70 -5.63 9.74
N LYS A 77 17.21 -6.44 10.67
CA LYS A 77 18.02 -7.41 11.41
C LYS A 77 18.09 -8.78 10.73
N GLY A 78 17.49 -8.94 9.54
CA GLY A 78 17.47 -10.20 8.82
C GLY A 78 16.47 -11.22 9.38
N ALA A 79 15.34 -10.76 9.92
CA ALA A 79 14.27 -11.64 10.39
C ALA A 79 13.66 -12.48 9.25
N GLU A 80 13.03 -13.61 9.60
CA GLU A 80 12.48 -14.54 8.62
C GLU A 80 11.29 -13.94 7.84
N LEU A 81 11.35 -14.02 6.50
CA LEU A 81 10.39 -13.42 5.57
C LEU A 81 8.95 -13.87 5.82
N GLU A 82 8.74 -15.16 6.12
CA GLU A 82 7.39 -15.73 6.29
C GLU A 82 6.73 -15.25 7.59
N GLY A 83 7.51 -15.13 8.67
CA GLY A 83 7.06 -14.57 9.95
C GLY A 83 6.75 -13.08 9.84
N LEU A 84 7.55 -12.34 9.07
CA LEU A 84 7.29 -10.93 8.75
C LEU A 84 6.01 -10.79 7.93
N LYS A 85 5.81 -11.60 6.87
CA LYS A 85 4.58 -11.63 6.06
C LYS A 85 3.31 -11.81 6.89
N GLN A 86 3.33 -12.72 7.87
CA GLN A 86 2.18 -12.96 8.73
C GLN A 86 1.90 -11.79 9.67
N ARG A 87 2.93 -11.28 10.38
CA ARG A 87 2.79 -10.09 11.25
C ARG A 87 2.32 -8.88 10.44
N PHE A 88 2.85 -8.72 9.24
CA PHE A 88 2.51 -7.66 8.32
C PHE A 88 1.03 -7.71 7.90
N LYS A 89 0.53 -8.88 7.47
CA LYS A 89 -0.89 -9.06 7.09
C LYS A 89 -1.86 -8.80 8.23
N GLU A 90 -1.49 -9.13 9.46
CA GLU A 90 -2.33 -8.89 10.65
C GLU A 90 -2.45 -7.41 11.01
N ILE A 91 -1.38 -6.64 10.79
CA ILE A 91 -1.32 -5.22 11.14
C ILE A 91 -1.92 -4.34 10.01
N LEU A 92 -1.90 -4.78 8.75
CA LEU A 92 -1.92 -3.86 7.59
C LEU A 92 -2.93 -4.21 6.49
N VAL A 93 -4.13 -4.70 6.85
CA VAL A 93 -5.23 -4.95 5.89
C VAL A 93 -5.60 -3.70 5.06
N ASP A 94 -5.39 -2.48 5.58
CA ASP A 94 -5.78 -1.22 4.92
C ASP A 94 -4.64 -0.17 5.00
N VAL A 95 -3.45 -0.44 4.46
CA VAL A 95 -2.40 0.59 4.35
C VAL A 95 -2.33 1.18 2.96
N SER A 96 -2.33 2.51 2.91
CA SER A 96 -2.12 3.25 1.66
C SER A 96 -0.63 3.46 1.38
N SER A 97 -0.26 3.65 0.10
CA SER A 97 1.11 3.99 -0.28
C SER A 97 1.65 5.26 0.40
N SER A 98 0.75 6.21 0.73
CA SER A 98 1.13 7.43 1.46
C SER A 98 1.63 7.13 2.87
N GLU A 99 0.91 6.27 3.61
CA GLU A 99 1.28 5.91 4.98
C GLU A 99 2.64 5.18 5.03
N ILE A 100 2.98 4.40 4.00
CA ILE A 100 4.29 3.76 3.87
C ILE A 100 5.37 4.82 3.67
N GLY A 101 5.16 5.76 2.75
CA GLY A 101 6.11 6.84 2.50
C GLY A 101 6.33 7.75 3.71
N GLU A 102 5.26 8.06 4.45
CA GLU A 102 5.33 8.82 5.71
C GLU A 102 6.12 8.08 6.79
N MET A 103 5.91 6.77 6.91
CA MET A 103 6.68 5.92 7.82
C MET A 103 8.17 5.93 7.45
N GLU A 104 8.50 5.70 6.17
CA GLU A 104 9.89 5.73 5.68
C GLU A 104 10.56 7.07 5.97
N GLN A 105 9.85 8.18 5.72
CA GLN A 105 10.35 9.53 6.05
C GLN A 105 10.62 9.67 7.56
N SER A 106 9.71 9.21 8.42
CA SER A 106 9.90 9.24 9.87
C SER A 106 11.15 8.46 10.31
N LEU A 107 11.43 7.32 9.67
CA LEU A 107 12.62 6.51 9.99
C LEU A 107 13.93 7.21 9.61
N ILE A 108 13.91 7.97 8.52
CA ILE A 108 15.03 8.80 8.06
C ILE A 108 15.22 10.00 8.99
N ASP A 109 14.14 10.70 9.33
CA ASP A 109 14.16 11.90 10.18
C ASP A 109 14.66 11.60 11.59
N GLU A 110 14.28 10.44 12.13
CA GLU A 110 14.75 9.95 13.43
C GLU A 110 16.20 9.40 13.39
N GLY A 111 16.79 9.27 12.19
CA GLY A 111 18.16 8.78 12.00
C GLY A 111 18.34 7.30 12.33
N ILE A 112 17.25 6.54 12.43
CA ILE A 112 17.27 5.09 12.71
C ILE A 112 17.77 4.35 11.47
N LEU A 113 17.34 4.82 10.29
CA LEU A 113 17.75 4.30 9.00
C LEU A 113 18.22 5.44 8.12
N LYS A 114 19.14 5.12 7.21
CA LYS A 114 19.54 6.01 6.14
C LYS A 114 18.82 5.63 4.84
N ALA A 115 18.75 6.58 3.90
CA ALA A 115 18.09 6.37 2.61
C ALA A 115 18.68 5.19 1.79
N ASP A 116 19.99 4.94 1.91
CA ASP A 116 20.67 3.79 1.30
C ASP A 116 20.18 2.46 1.89
N GLN A 117 20.00 2.38 3.21
CA GLN A 117 19.51 1.17 3.90
C GLN A 117 18.05 0.85 3.56
N ILE A 118 17.22 1.88 3.36
CA ILE A 118 15.83 1.70 2.88
C ILE A 118 15.83 1.18 1.44
N THR A 119 16.75 1.66 0.61
CA THR A 119 16.91 1.21 -0.78
C THR A 119 17.30 -0.26 -0.85
N GLU A 120 18.26 -0.73 -0.04
CA GLU A 120 18.71 -2.14 -0.01
C GLU A 120 17.57 -3.14 0.27
N LEU A 121 16.51 -2.70 0.92
CA LEU A 121 15.38 -3.54 1.30
C LEU A 121 14.08 -3.21 0.56
N CYS A 122 14.16 -2.29 -0.40
CA CYS A 122 13.05 -1.94 -1.27
C CYS A 122 12.50 -3.21 -1.96
N ASP A 123 13.35 -4.15 -2.37
CA ASP A 123 12.92 -5.41 -2.99
C ASP A 123 12.07 -6.29 -2.05
N ILE A 124 12.49 -6.42 -0.79
CA ILE A 124 11.78 -7.26 0.21
C ILE A 124 10.47 -6.60 0.62
N HIS A 125 10.50 -5.29 0.85
CA HIS A 125 9.32 -4.51 1.14
C HIS A 125 8.34 -4.55 -0.03
N VAL A 126 8.74 -4.26 -1.26
CA VAL A 126 7.85 -4.31 -2.42
C VAL A 126 7.23 -5.70 -2.56
N GLU A 127 7.99 -6.79 -2.37
CA GLU A 127 7.41 -8.14 -2.39
C GLU A 127 6.35 -8.36 -1.29
N LEU A 128 6.59 -7.82 -0.10
CA LEU A 128 5.69 -7.88 1.05
C LEU A 128 4.42 -7.03 0.84
N PHE A 129 4.58 -5.84 0.26
CA PHE A 129 3.54 -4.84 0.05
C PHE A 129 2.72 -5.10 -1.21
N LYS A 130 3.29 -5.74 -2.25
CA LYS A 130 2.67 -5.87 -3.57
C LYS A 130 1.29 -6.51 -3.53
N ASP A 131 1.14 -7.61 -2.79
CA ASP A 131 -0.15 -8.31 -2.65
C ASP A 131 -1.24 -7.40 -2.05
N MET A 132 -0.86 -6.48 -1.15
CA MET A 132 -1.78 -5.58 -0.45
C MET A 132 -2.00 -4.27 -1.24
N LEU A 133 -0.97 -3.78 -1.93
CA LEU A 133 -1.05 -2.59 -2.79
C LEU A 133 -1.87 -2.86 -4.05
N ASP A 134 -1.84 -4.08 -4.60
CA ASP A 134 -2.65 -4.46 -5.76
C ASP A 134 -4.15 -4.59 -5.43
N GLU A 135 -4.54 -4.70 -4.14
CA GLU A 135 -5.94 -4.67 -3.69
C GLU A 135 -6.52 -3.25 -3.60
N ASN A 136 -5.67 -2.20 -3.59
CA ASN A 136 -6.13 -0.82 -3.56
C ASN A 136 -6.61 -0.35 -4.94
N GLU A 137 -7.72 0.39 -4.99
CA GLU A 137 -8.21 1.01 -6.22
C GLU A 137 -7.16 2.00 -6.75
N ARG A 138 -6.61 1.69 -7.93
CA ARG A 138 -5.71 2.61 -8.62
C ARG A 138 -6.45 3.91 -8.90
N PRO A 139 -5.82 5.08 -8.68
CA PRO A 139 -6.48 6.35 -8.92
C PRO A 139 -6.97 6.41 -10.38
N GLU A 140 -8.22 6.82 -10.58
CA GLU A 140 -8.72 7.09 -11.92
C GLU A 140 -7.93 8.27 -12.50
N THR A 141 -7.23 8.03 -13.61
CA THR A 141 -6.46 9.05 -14.30
C THR A 141 -7.03 9.30 -15.69
N VAL A 142 -7.06 10.56 -16.10
CA VAL A 142 -7.55 10.96 -17.42
C VAL A 142 -6.38 11.09 -18.42
N PRO A 143 -6.60 10.75 -19.70
CA PRO A 143 -5.62 11.00 -20.75
C PRO A 143 -5.17 12.46 -20.76
N GLY A 144 -3.86 12.69 -20.76
CA GLY A 144 -3.25 14.02 -20.68
C GLY A 144 -2.73 14.40 -19.29
N HIS A 145 -3.15 13.70 -18.22
CA HIS A 145 -2.56 13.88 -16.90
C HIS A 145 -1.15 13.23 -16.84
N PRO A 146 -0.12 13.85 -16.23
CA PRO A 146 1.23 13.28 -16.16
C PRO A 146 1.28 11.87 -15.58
N ILE A 147 0.55 11.62 -14.48
CA ILE A 147 0.46 10.30 -13.86
C ILE A 147 -0.14 9.25 -14.80
N HIS A 148 -1.12 9.62 -15.64
CA HIS A 148 -1.68 8.70 -16.63
C HIS A 148 -0.59 8.23 -17.60
N THR A 149 0.20 9.18 -18.11
CA THR A 149 1.31 8.88 -19.02
C THR A 149 2.36 7.99 -18.34
N TYR A 150 2.74 8.27 -17.10
CA TYR A 150 3.70 7.43 -16.37
C TYR A 150 3.17 6.00 -16.16
N MET A 151 1.88 5.85 -15.87
CA MET A 151 1.26 4.52 -15.73
C MET A 151 1.25 3.74 -17.04
N GLU A 152 0.95 4.39 -18.17
CA GLU A 152 0.97 3.74 -19.48
C GLU A 152 2.40 3.38 -19.91
N GLU A 153 3.38 4.25 -19.63
CA GLU A 153 4.80 3.97 -19.85
C GLU A 153 5.28 2.75 -19.05
N ASN A 154 4.87 2.63 -17.78
CA ASN A 154 5.16 1.46 -16.95
C ASN A 154 4.54 0.18 -17.52
N LYS A 155 3.32 0.26 -18.07
CA LYS A 155 2.66 -0.88 -18.72
C LYS A 155 3.42 -1.35 -19.96
N ILE A 156 3.84 -0.41 -20.82
CA ILE A 156 4.65 -0.71 -22.00
C ILE A 156 5.99 -1.34 -21.59
N ALA A 157 6.63 -0.82 -20.55
CA ALA A 157 7.88 -1.36 -20.02
C ALA A 157 7.71 -2.80 -19.50
N MET A 158 6.62 -3.09 -18.77
CA MET A 158 6.29 -4.44 -18.30
C MET A 158 6.10 -5.42 -19.48
N ASP A 159 5.37 -5.02 -20.51
CA ASP A 159 5.18 -5.83 -21.72
C ASP A 159 6.51 -6.10 -22.45
N LEU A 160 7.39 -5.10 -22.54
CA LEU A 160 8.73 -5.26 -23.11
C LEU A 160 9.59 -6.23 -22.30
N ILE A 161 9.59 -6.13 -20.97
CA ILE A 161 10.30 -7.05 -20.08
C ILE A 161 9.82 -8.49 -20.29
N GLN A 162 8.51 -8.70 -20.41
CA GLN A 162 7.94 -10.02 -20.67
C GLN A 162 8.39 -10.58 -22.04
N LYS A 163 8.42 -9.73 -23.06
CA LYS A 163 8.95 -10.11 -24.40
C LYS A 163 10.43 -10.48 -24.34
N ILE A 164 11.25 -9.70 -23.62
CA ILE A 164 12.68 -9.98 -23.45
C ILE A 164 12.89 -11.33 -22.77
N ARG A 165 12.12 -11.62 -21.71
CA ARG A 165 12.19 -12.90 -20.97
C ARG A 165 11.83 -14.12 -21.83
N SER A 166 10.99 -13.95 -22.84
CA SER A 166 10.51 -15.03 -23.72
C SER A 166 11.19 -15.08 -25.09
N ALA A 167 12.01 -14.09 -25.44
CA ALA A 167 12.70 -14.02 -26.72
C ALA A 167 13.94 -14.93 -26.79
N ALA A 168 14.25 -15.41 -28.00
CA ALA A 168 15.55 -16.02 -28.30
C ALA A 168 16.66 -14.94 -28.29
N ASP A 169 17.90 -15.33 -27.99
CA ASP A 169 19.02 -14.40 -27.72
C ASP A 169 19.26 -13.37 -28.84
N GLU A 170 19.04 -13.75 -30.10
CA GLU A 170 19.23 -12.87 -31.27
C GLU A 170 18.31 -11.64 -31.27
N ASN A 171 17.12 -11.73 -30.67
CA ASN A 171 16.14 -10.63 -30.60
C ASN A 171 16.21 -9.85 -29.27
N LYS A 172 16.92 -10.36 -28.26
CA LYS A 172 16.99 -9.72 -26.94
C LYS A 172 17.70 -8.36 -27.00
N LEU A 173 18.76 -8.24 -27.79
CA LEU A 173 19.54 -7.00 -27.87
C LEU A 173 18.69 -5.83 -28.36
N GLU A 174 17.85 -6.04 -29.38
CA GLU A 174 17.00 -4.99 -29.92
C GLU A 174 15.87 -4.60 -28.94
N LEU A 175 15.28 -5.60 -28.27
CA LEU A 175 14.28 -5.35 -27.23
C LEU A 175 14.88 -4.63 -26.01
N LEU A 176 16.14 -4.91 -25.64
CA LEU A 176 16.85 -4.21 -24.58
C LEU A 176 17.13 -2.75 -24.93
N LYS A 177 17.48 -2.44 -26.20
CA LYS A 177 17.60 -1.05 -26.65
C LYS A 177 16.27 -0.30 -26.59
N GLU A 178 15.18 -0.97 -26.94
CA GLU A 178 13.83 -0.40 -26.80
C GLU A 178 13.49 -0.15 -25.33
N LEU A 179 13.82 -1.09 -24.42
CA LEU A 179 13.64 -0.92 -22.98
C LEU A 179 14.51 0.19 -22.41
N ALA A 180 15.72 0.42 -22.94
CA ALA A 180 16.60 1.50 -22.48
C ALA A 180 15.99 2.91 -22.65
N LYS A 181 14.96 3.07 -23.51
CA LYS A 181 14.19 4.32 -23.63
C LYS A 181 13.45 4.69 -22.34
N LEU A 182 13.32 3.75 -21.39
CA LEU A 182 12.79 3.97 -20.05
C LEU A 182 13.58 5.02 -19.26
N GLU A 183 14.83 5.30 -19.64
CA GLU A 183 15.61 6.42 -19.10
C GLU A 183 14.87 7.77 -19.22
N LEU A 184 14.14 7.98 -20.31
CA LEU A 184 13.33 9.20 -20.50
C LEU A 184 12.15 9.27 -19.53
N HIS A 185 11.57 8.12 -19.17
CA HIS A 185 10.49 8.03 -18.18
C HIS A 185 11.00 8.41 -16.79
N TYR A 186 12.13 7.83 -16.36
CA TYR A 186 12.76 8.16 -15.09
C TYR A 186 13.13 9.65 -15.01
N THR A 187 13.75 10.17 -16.07
CA THR A 187 14.10 11.60 -16.16
C THR A 187 12.87 12.49 -16.00
N ARG A 188 11.72 12.14 -16.59
CA ARG A 188 10.50 12.92 -16.43
C ARG A 188 9.99 12.90 -14.99
N ILE A 189 9.90 11.72 -14.37
CA ILE A 189 9.43 11.59 -12.99
C ILE A 189 10.33 12.38 -12.03
N GLU A 190 11.65 12.22 -12.19
CA GLU A 190 12.66 12.89 -11.36
C GLU A 190 12.60 14.42 -11.44
N ASN A 191 12.27 14.97 -12.61
CA ASN A 191 12.26 16.42 -12.81
C ASN A 191 10.88 17.05 -12.69
N GLN A 192 9.80 16.28 -12.77
CA GLN A 192 8.42 16.79 -12.77
C GLN A 192 7.65 16.44 -11.50
N LEU A 193 7.82 15.21 -10.97
CA LEU A 193 7.06 14.74 -9.82
C LEU A 193 7.83 14.89 -8.52
N PHE A 194 9.10 14.47 -8.47
CA PHE A 194 9.89 14.51 -7.24
C PHE A 194 10.04 15.90 -6.63
N PRO A 195 10.29 16.98 -7.41
CA PRO A 195 10.38 18.32 -6.83
C PRO A 195 9.07 18.77 -6.18
N ILE A 196 7.92 18.30 -6.68
CA ILE A 196 6.62 18.61 -6.09
C ILE A 196 6.46 17.89 -4.75
N LEU A 197 6.84 16.61 -4.68
CA LEU A 197 6.79 15.81 -3.46
C LEU A 197 7.74 16.35 -2.38
N GLU A 198 8.97 16.71 -2.77
CA GLU A 198 9.97 17.29 -1.87
C GLU A 198 9.53 18.64 -1.31
N ASN A 199 8.88 19.48 -2.11
CA ASN A 199 8.28 20.74 -1.65
C ASN A 199 7.10 20.53 -0.68
N LEU A 200 6.54 19.31 -0.62
CA LEU A 200 5.52 18.90 0.35
C LEU A 200 6.13 18.13 1.53
N ASP A 201 7.44 18.24 1.73
CA ASP A 201 8.22 17.56 2.79
C ASP A 201 8.21 16.03 2.68
N ILE A 202 7.91 15.48 1.49
CA ILE A 202 7.98 14.04 1.19
C ILE A 202 9.25 13.79 0.36
N SER A 203 10.36 13.49 1.03
CA SER A 203 11.69 13.36 0.39
C SER A 203 12.24 11.93 0.35
N GLY A 204 11.81 11.07 1.27
CA GLY A 204 12.27 9.68 1.38
C GLY A 204 11.95 8.84 0.14
N PRO A 205 10.68 8.74 -0.31
CA PRO A 205 10.35 7.95 -1.49
C PRO A 205 11.05 8.44 -2.77
N PRO A 206 11.13 9.75 -3.07
CA PRO A 206 11.96 10.25 -4.16
C PRO A 206 13.44 9.85 -4.08
N GLN A 207 14.07 9.95 -2.91
CA GLN A 207 15.48 9.59 -2.73
C GLN A 207 15.75 8.10 -3.00
N VAL A 208 14.88 7.23 -2.51
CA VAL A 208 14.98 5.77 -2.77
C VAL A 208 14.79 5.48 -4.26
N LEU A 209 13.79 6.10 -4.90
CA LEU A 209 13.56 5.91 -6.33
C LEU A 209 14.72 6.42 -7.20
N TRP A 210 15.38 7.53 -6.82
CA TRP A 210 16.60 8.00 -7.48
C TRP A 210 17.70 6.93 -7.47
N ALA A 211 17.95 6.31 -6.32
CA ALA A 211 18.96 5.26 -6.19
C ALA A 211 18.62 4.05 -7.07
N VAL A 212 17.37 3.59 -7.05
CA VAL A 212 16.89 2.49 -7.91
C VAL A 212 17.04 2.84 -9.39
N HIS A 213 16.68 4.06 -9.80
CA HIS A 213 16.85 4.49 -11.19
C HIS A 213 18.33 4.49 -11.61
N ASP A 214 19.24 4.91 -10.73
CA ASP A 214 20.68 4.90 -10.99
C ASP A 214 21.25 3.48 -11.12
N GLU A 215 20.80 2.54 -10.30
CA GLU A 215 21.14 1.11 -10.43
C GLU A 215 20.68 0.55 -11.78
N ILE A 216 19.44 0.83 -12.18
CA ILE A 216 18.90 0.39 -13.48
C ILE A 216 19.70 1.02 -14.64
N ARG A 217 20.03 2.31 -14.55
CA ARG A 217 20.89 3.00 -15.53
C ARG A 217 22.27 2.37 -15.63
N ALA A 218 22.88 1.99 -14.50
CA ALA A 218 24.16 1.28 -14.49
C ALA A 218 24.04 -0.08 -15.19
N GLY A 219 22.97 -0.85 -14.91
CA GLY A 219 22.69 -2.12 -15.58
C GLY A 219 22.57 -1.99 -17.10
N PHE A 220 21.92 -0.93 -17.62
CA PHE A 220 21.86 -0.67 -19.07
C PHE A 220 23.22 -0.29 -19.69
N LYS A 221 24.15 0.30 -18.91
CA LYS A 221 25.49 0.64 -19.39
C LYS A 221 26.42 -0.56 -19.44
N GLU A 222 26.28 -1.49 -18.50
CA GLU A 222 27.09 -2.73 -18.44
C GLU A 222 26.68 -3.76 -19.50
N ASN A 223 25.39 -3.80 -19.86
CA ASN A 223 24.83 -4.74 -20.84
C ASN A 223 24.69 -4.14 -22.26
N LYS A 224 25.48 -3.11 -22.56
CA LYS A 224 25.47 -2.37 -23.82
C LYS A 224 26.39 -2.97 -24.89
#